data_AF-A0A663DMY3-F1
#
_entry.id   AF-A0A663DMY3-F1
#
_cell.length_a   1.000
_cell.length_b   1.000
_cell.length_c   1.000
_cell.angle_alpha   90.00
_cell.angle_beta   90.00
_cell.angle_gamma   90.00
#
_symmetry.space_group_name_H-M   'P 1'
#
loop_
_entity.id
_entity.type
_entity.pdbx_description
1 polymer ?
#
loop_
_entity_poly.entity_id
_entity_poly.type
_entity_poly.pdbx_seq_one_letter_code
_entity_poly.pdbx_strand_id
1 'polypeptide(L)'
;SQHGVALELGGEEILLVVTNVLTAPAEVRDGDRSAGSHTVTPLWRRGQRRAWKGASAVLLPSDPAPSSKLWSVVWHCIAVVLRVGSAKAALEGDPQGEGHPTAEPDWNLLSPQGTLLFLSLALFVFTRESHRCLPQLTQSHGVLMVTLKRLLSPGFLACLDGDPELVPAVVIQACQLLCFPFALDVDGDTLALVTEAVRDSQIPAQLLQVCSRHLPFSYTELPMSLLCHLVVSDKQVIDQMVREAAVSEHVIAFLTSALFSDSLTLTTDLLSLLTHVARACPEHLPFLQRILSGSDVADQPLTHLLGHQQPPIRAKTCNLLGNLLRHSHGFPQALQSQPGLLESLLGCLADREESVRKAASFAVGNAAYHPSFPAGTLGRAVPRLTRLLNDTQARTRCNVALALGNLGQRWAELGDLLIESRVPHVLLEVACRDPRETVREGALVALRALSQHPGIQQVLLSLRATEKLATLASGDLQPAAGGSPRPSSARHCEKLLRLLKHSVFPG
;
A
#
# COMPACT_ATOMS: atom_id res chain seq x y z
N SER A 1 -23.74 -34.81 48.88
CA SER A 1 -25.07 -35.09 48.29
C SER A 1 -25.86 -33.80 48.22
N GLN A 2 -26.12 -33.33 46.99
CA GLN A 2 -27.24 -32.50 46.51
C GLN A 2 -27.52 -31.18 47.27
N HIS A 3 -27.47 -29.97 46.68
CA HIS A 3 -28.06 -29.54 45.42
C HIS A 3 -27.29 -28.32 44.88
N GLY A 4 -26.65 -28.45 43.71
CA GLY A 4 -26.23 -27.31 42.89
C GLY A 4 -27.38 -26.96 41.97
N VAL A 5 -28.00 -25.80 42.16
CA VAL A 5 -28.94 -25.24 41.19
C VAL A 5 -28.11 -24.64 40.06
N ALA A 6 -28.00 -25.37 38.96
CA ALA A 6 -27.58 -24.80 37.69
C ALA A 6 -28.68 -23.83 37.24
N LEU A 7 -28.41 -22.53 37.29
CA LEU A 7 -29.18 -21.57 36.50
C LEU A 7 -28.74 -21.76 35.04
N GLU A 8 -29.46 -22.60 34.31
CA GLU A 8 -29.46 -22.57 32.85
C GLU A 8 -30.14 -21.26 32.42
N LEU A 9 -29.35 -20.23 32.16
CA LEU A 9 -29.87 -19.00 31.58
C LEU A 9 -30.14 -19.25 30.09
N GLY A 10 -31.41 -19.16 29.70
CA GLY A 10 -31.85 -19.40 28.32
C GLY A 10 -31.38 -18.28 27.38
N GLY A 11 -31.35 -18.56 26.06
CA GLY A 11 -30.96 -17.57 25.05
C GLY A 11 -31.76 -16.26 25.09
N GLU A 12 -32.98 -16.28 25.67
CA GLU A 12 -33.79 -15.09 25.93
C GLU A 12 -33.21 -14.18 27.03
N GLU A 13 -32.56 -14.73 28.06
CA GLU A 13 -31.99 -13.96 29.17
C GLU A 13 -30.66 -13.29 28.79
N ILE A 14 -29.86 -13.92 27.92
CA ILE A 14 -28.66 -13.29 27.33
C ILE A 14 -29.06 -12.13 26.42
N LEU A 15 -30.12 -12.32 25.60
CA LEU A 15 -30.67 -11.24 24.78
C LEU A 15 -31.17 -10.10 25.67
N LEU A 16 -31.85 -10.39 26.78
CA LEU A 16 -32.31 -9.40 27.77
C LEU A 16 -31.16 -8.63 28.44
N VAL A 17 -30.06 -9.31 28.78
CA VAL A 17 -28.86 -8.68 29.37
C VAL A 17 -28.14 -7.81 28.34
N VAL A 18 -27.99 -8.28 27.10
CA VAL A 18 -27.40 -7.50 26.01
C VAL A 18 -28.29 -6.30 25.69
N THR A 19 -29.61 -6.47 25.60
CA THR A 19 -30.57 -5.38 25.41
C THR A 19 -30.48 -4.37 26.56
N ASN A 20 -30.51 -4.79 27.82
CA ASN A 20 -30.42 -3.88 28.98
C ASN A 20 -29.10 -3.10 29.04
N VAL A 21 -27.98 -3.68 28.59
CA VAL A 21 -26.68 -2.99 28.52
C VAL A 21 -26.63 -2.01 27.33
N LEU A 22 -27.33 -2.31 26.22
CA LEU A 22 -27.37 -1.48 25.02
C LEU A 22 -28.41 -0.35 25.07
N THR A 23 -29.42 -0.45 25.93
CA THR A 23 -30.55 0.50 26.07
C THR A 23 -30.49 1.40 27.31
N ALA A 24 -29.45 1.31 28.15
CA ALA A 24 -29.35 2.14 29.35
C ALA A 24 -29.18 3.64 29.01
N PRO A 25 -29.97 4.55 29.61
CA PRO A 25 -29.83 6.00 29.37
C PRO A 25 -28.49 6.51 29.93
N ALA A 26 -27.85 7.42 29.21
CA ALA A 26 -26.61 8.06 29.64
C ALA A 26 -26.87 8.90 30.90
N GLU A 27 -26.18 8.58 32.01
CA GLU A 27 -26.17 9.45 33.18
C GLU A 27 -25.51 10.78 32.80
N VAL A 28 -26.29 11.86 32.86
CA VAL A 28 -25.82 13.24 32.77
C VAL A 28 -24.79 13.49 33.86
N ARG A 29 -23.57 13.87 33.49
CA ARG A 29 -22.61 14.42 34.44
C ARG A 29 -22.31 15.87 34.11
N ASP A 30 -22.93 16.73 34.92
CA ASP A 30 -22.59 18.13 35.11
C ASP A 30 -21.09 18.31 35.39
N GLY A 31 -20.55 19.42 34.89
CA GLY A 31 -19.11 19.65 34.74
C GLY A 31 -18.35 20.05 36.00
N ASP A 32 -17.02 20.01 35.89
CA ASP A 32 -16.19 21.20 36.09
C ASP A 32 -14.80 21.02 35.46
N ARG A 33 -14.24 22.13 34.95
CA ARG A 33 -12.94 22.22 34.27
C ARG A 33 -11.79 22.29 35.28
N SER A 34 -10.67 21.62 35.03
CA SER A 34 -9.34 22.26 35.13
C SER A 34 -8.20 21.43 34.51
N ALA A 35 -7.44 22.14 33.69
CA ALA A 35 -6.05 22.02 33.23
C ALA A 35 -5.22 20.73 33.46
N GLY A 36 -4.60 20.27 32.37
CA GLY A 36 -3.16 20.04 32.35
C GLY A 36 -2.67 18.61 32.09
N SER A 37 -1.94 18.46 30.99
CA SER A 37 -0.94 17.41 30.72
C SER A 37 -1.43 15.99 30.38
N HIS A 38 -1.20 15.65 29.10
CA HIS A 38 -0.87 14.34 28.53
C HIS A 38 -0.92 13.12 29.46
N THR A 39 -1.85 12.20 29.18
CA THR A 39 -1.68 10.72 29.14
C THR A 39 -3.03 10.04 28.95
N VAL A 40 -3.55 10.03 27.72
CA VAL A 40 -4.75 9.25 27.35
C VAL A 40 -4.34 7.79 27.11
N THR A 41 -3.90 7.09 28.15
CA THR A 41 -3.56 5.64 28.06
C THR A 41 -3.81 4.83 29.34
N PRO A 42 -3.96 5.39 30.57
CA PRO A 42 -4.32 4.59 31.74
C PRO A 42 -5.82 4.55 32.06
N LEU A 43 -6.56 5.65 31.83
CA LEU A 43 -7.99 5.75 32.19
C LEU A 43 -8.89 4.94 31.24
N TRP A 44 -8.57 4.90 29.94
CA TRP A 44 -9.26 4.11 28.92
C TRP A 44 -9.09 2.59 29.16
N ARG A 45 -7.89 2.13 29.54
CA ARG A 45 -7.66 0.73 29.98
C ARG A 45 -8.37 0.37 31.29
N ARG A 46 -8.68 1.36 32.14
CA ARG A 46 -9.45 1.17 33.39
C ARG A 46 -10.96 1.12 33.14
N GLY A 47 -11.46 1.84 32.13
CA GLY A 47 -12.83 1.74 31.62
C GLY A 47 -13.07 0.39 30.95
N GLN A 48 -12.18 -0.01 30.03
CA GLN A 48 -12.16 -1.35 29.42
C GLN A 48 -12.14 -2.45 30.48
N ARG A 49 -11.27 -2.38 31.51
CA ARG A 49 -11.21 -3.38 32.58
C ARG A 49 -12.48 -3.49 33.44
N ARG A 50 -13.21 -2.39 33.63
CA ARG A 50 -14.48 -2.39 34.40
C ARG A 50 -15.63 -2.95 33.57
N ALA A 51 -15.74 -2.58 32.29
CA ALA A 51 -16.64 -3.24 31.34
C ALA A 51 -16.30 -4.74 31.18
N TRP A 52 -15.00 -5.09 31.19
CA TRP A 52 -14.50 -6.47 31.11
C TRP A 52 -14.91 -7.36 32.29
N LYS A 53 -14.92 -6.82 33.52
CA LYS A 53 -15.31 -7.59 34.71
C LYS A 53 -16.81 -7.91 34.72
N GLY A 54 -17.64 -7.04 34.14
CA GLY A 54 -19.06 -7.30 33.94
C GLY A 54 -19.33 -8.30 32.81
N ALA A 55 -18.71 -8.12 31.64
CA ALA A 55 -18.95 -8.97 30.47
C ALA A 55 -18.37 -10.39 30.59
N SER A 56 -17.22 -10.55 31.29
CA SER A 56 -16.60 -11.85 31.51
C SER A 56 -17.39 -12.78 32.44
N ALA A 57 -18.34 -12.24 33.23
CA ALA A 57 -19.17 -13.03 34.13
C ALA A 57 -20.41 -13.62 33.43
N VAL A 58 -20.81 -13.08 32.28
CA VAL A 58 -22.07 -13.43 31.60
C VAL A 58 -21.88 -14.42 30.43
N LEU A 59 -20.66 -14.56 29.90
CA LEU A 59 -20.37 -15.32 28.66
C LEU A 59 -19.69 -16.69 28.86
N LEU A 60 -19.80 -17.31 30.04
CA LEU A 60 -19.36 -18.69 30.24
C LEU A 60 -20.55 -19.68 30.16
N PRO A 61 -20.83 -20.24 28.98
CA PRO A 61 -21.29 -21.62 28.88
C PRO A 61 -20.28 -22.49 28.14
N SER A 62 -20.17 -23.74 28.61
CA SER A 62 -19.12 -24.70 28.28
C SER A 62 -19.39 -25.54 27.01
N ASP A 63 -20.10 -25.03 26.00
CA ASP A 63 -20.44 -25.81 24.79
C ASP A 63 -20.38 -25.02 23.45
N PRO A 64 -19.83 -25.57 22.34
CA PRO A 64 -19.34 -24.78 21.19
C PRO A 64 -20.24 -24.70 19.94
N ALA A 65 -21.54 -25.02 20.01
CA ALA A 65 -22.38 -25.22 18.81
C ALA A 65 -23.48 -24.19 18.49
N PRO A 66 -24.17 -23.51 19.45
CA PRO A 66 -25.25 -22.57 19.10
C PRO A 66 -24.80 -21.12 18.84
N SER A 67 -23.52 -20.79 19.03
CA SER A 67 -23.02 -19.40 19.02
C SER A 67 -23.12 -18.67 17.67
N SER A 68 -22.94 -19.37 16.55
CA SER A 68 -22.93 -18.75 15.21
C SER A 68 -24.30 -18.23 14.76
N LYS A 69 -25.38 -18.97 15.04
CA LYS A 69 -26.76 -18.55 14.68
C LYS A 69 -27.22 -17.37 15.51
N LEU A 70 -26.97 -17.40 16.83
CA LEU A 70 -27.26 -16.29 17.74
C LEU A 70 -26.50 -15.03 17.32
N TRP A 71 -25.23 -15.14 16.99
CA TRP A 71 -24.42 -14.01 16.54
C TRP A 71 -24.94 -13.39 15.24
N SER A 72 -25.39 -14.22 14.29
CA SER A 72 -26.03 -13.72 13.07
C SER A 72 -27.31 -12.94 13.39
N VAL A 73 -28.17 -13.44 14.29
CA VAL A 73 -29.39 -12.72 14.70
C VAL A 73 -29.06 -11.36 15.30
N VAL A 74 -28.05 -11.27 16.17
CA VAL A 74 -27.63 -10.00 16.78
C VAL A 74 -27.22 -8.98 15.70
N TRP A 75 -26.43 -9.38 14.70
CA TRP A 75 -26.10 -8.48 13.58
C TRP A 75 -27.34 -8.00 12.81
N HIS A 76 -28.33 -8.87 12.60
CA HIS A 76 -29.58 -8.48 11.94
C HIS A 76 -30.39 -7.49 12.78
N CYS A 77 -30.49 -7.70 14.09
CA CYS A 77 -31.16 -6.76 14.99
C CYS A 77 -30.49 -5.38 14.93
N ILE A 78 -29.16 -5.34 15.02
CA ILE A 78 -28.40 -4.09 14.93
C ILE A 78 -28.58 -3.44 13.55
N ALA A 79 -28.54 -4.21 12.46
CA ALA A 79 -28.75 -3.69 11.11
C ALA A 79 -30.12 -3.03 10.94
N VAL A 80 -31.18 -3.62 11.53
CA VAL A 80 -32.54 -3.05 11.53
C VAL A 80 -32.57 -1.73 12.30
N VAL A 81 -31.99 -1.68 13.50
CA VAL A 81 -31.99 -0.46 14.34
C VAL A 81 -31.18 0.67 13.69
N LEU A 82 -30.08 0.34 13.01
CA LEU A 82 -29.27 1.30 12.24
C LEU A 82 -29.88 1.68 10.88
N ARG A 83 -31.07 1.14 10.56
CA ARG A 83 -31.82 1.31 9.31
C ARG A 83 -31.00 1.03 8.05
N VAL A 84 -30.20 -0.05 8.09
CA VAL A 84 -29.40 -0.51 6.95
C VAL A 84 -30.33 -0.84 5.77
N GLY A 85 -30.12 -0.17 4.63
CA GLY A 85 -30.89 -0.41 3.39
C GLY A 85 -32.07 0.55 3.12
N SER A 86 -32.45 1.42 4.06
CA SER A 86 -33.59 2.33 3.89
C SER A 86 -33.39 3.45 2.85
N ALA A 87 -32.17 3.67 2.35
CA ALA A 87 -31.88 4.72 1.37
C ALA A 87 -32.32 4.38 -0.07
N LYS A 88 -32.64 3.11 -0.36
CA LYS A 88 -32.95 2.64 -1.73
C LYS A 88 -34.45 2.56 -2.04
N ALA A 89 -35.32 2.90 -1.09
CA ALA A 89 -36.78 2.83 -1.23
C ALA A 89 -37.44 4.16 -1.65
N ALA A 90 -36.66 5.16 -2.08
CA ALA A 90 -37.18 6.28 -2.84
C ALA A 90 -37.34 5.85 -4.30
N LEU A 91 -38.58 5.74 -4.76
CA LEU A 91 -38.97 5.23 -6.07
C LEU A 91 -38.17 5.86 -7.24
N GLU A 92 -37.91 5.02 -8.25
CA GLU A 92 -37.51 5.42 -9.60
C GLU A 92 -38.38 6.61 -10.07
N GLY A 93 -37.81 7.81 -10.21
CA GLY A 93 -38.55 8.91 -10.81
C GLY A 93 -38.07 10.35 -10.62
N ASP A 94 -37.11 10.67 -9.73
CA ASP A 94 -36.72 12.08 -9.50
C ASP A 94 -35.22 12.33 -9.66
N PRO A 95 -34.79 13.42 -10.32
CA PRO A 95 -33.39 13.71 -10.58
C PRO A 95 -32.70 14.15 -9.28
N GLN A 96 -31.47 13.67 -9.10
CA GLN A 96 -30.64 13.86 -7.92
C GLN A 96 -30.43 15.35 -7.61
N GLY A 97 -31.11 15.84 -6.58
CA GLY A 97 -30.85 17.10 -5.89
C GLY A 97 -30.28 16.84 -4.49
N GLU A 98 -29.40 17.73 -4.04
CA GLU A 98 -28.74 17.69 -2.74
C GLU A 98 -29.74 17.53 -1.57
N GLY A 99 -29.48 16.59 -0.65
CA GLY A 99 -30.04 16.64 0.70
C GLY A 99 -31.24 15.75 1.03
N HIS A 100 -31.38 14.54 0.49
CA HIS A 100 -32.29 13.57 1.11
C HIS A 100 -31.72 13.08 2.46
N PRO A 101 -32.43 13.25 3.59
CA PRO A 101 -31.95 12.81 4.89
C PRO A 101 -31.84 11.28 4.89
N THR A 102 -30.62 10.77 5.09
CA THR A 102 -30.43 9.34 5.35
C THR A 102 -31.25 8.96 6.57
N ALA A 103 -32.12 7.96 6.45
CA ALA A 103 -33.02 7.53 7.54
C ALA A 103 -32.24 7.38 8.86
N GLU A 104 -32.57 8.20 9.87
CA GLU A 104 -31.83 8.21 11.13
C GLU A 104 -31.94 6.85 11.85
N PRO A 105 -30.90 6.40 12.56
CA PRO A 105 -31.00 5.23 13.44
C PRO A 105 -32.09 5.40 14.50
N ASP A 106 -32.68 4.29 14.94
CA ASP A 106 -33.62 4.33 16.06
C ASP A 106 -32.87 4.39 17.40
N TRP A 107 -32.55 5.62 17.82
CA TRP A 107 -31.81 5.89 19.05
C TRP A 107 -32.54 5.47 20.33
N ASN A 108 -33.86 5.19 20.27
CA ASN A 108 -34.59 4.64 21.41
C ASN A 108 -34.24 3.16 21.66
N LEU A 109 -33.82 2.44 20.62
CA LEU A 109 -33.52 1.00 20.68
C LEU A 109 -32.03 0.72 20.83
N LEU A 110 -31.17 1.56 20.26
CA LEU A 110 -29.72 1.43 20.39
C LEU A 110 -29.10 2.82 20.48
N SER A 111 -28.56 3.18 21.63
CA SER A 111 -27.90 4.47 21.78
C SER A 111 -26.60 4.55 20.94
N PRO A 112 -26.09 5.76 20.66
CA PRO A 112 -24.79 5.94 20.03
C PRO A 112 -23.66 5.20 20.78
N GLN A 113 -23.68 5.26 22.11
CA GLN A 113 -22.74 4.53 22.97
C GLN A 113 -22.97 3.01 22.94
N GLY A 114 -24.24 2.58 22.88
CA GLY A 114 -24.62 1.18 22.69
C GLY A 114 -24.05 0.63 21.38
N THR A 115 -24.04 1.42 20.31
CA THR A 115 -23.42 1.04 19.03
C THR A 115 -21.92 0.78 19.20
N LEU A 116 -21.21 1.64 19.94
CA LEU A 116 -19.79 1.44 20.23
C LEU A 116 -19.53 0.20 21.12
N LEU A 117 -20.38 -0.03 22.13
CA LEU A 117 -20.29 -1.22 22.97
C LEU A 117 -20.53 -2.50 22.17
N PHE A 118 -21.49 -2.48 21.24
CA PHE A 118 -21.74 -3.58 20.33
C PHE A 118 -20.52 -3.87 19.43
N LEU A 119 -19.91 -2.83 18.84
CA LEU A 119 -18.67 -3.01 18.07
C LEU A 119 -17.53 -3.57 18.92
N SER A 120 -17.45 -3.18 20.19
CA SER A 120 -16.43 -3.69 21.12
C SER A 120 -16.65 -5.18 21.41
N LEU A 121 -17.91 -5.59 21.56
CA LEU A 121 -18.29 -7.00 21.69
C LEU A 121 -17.98 -7.77 20.39
N ALA A 122 -18.30 -7.20 19.24
CA ALA A 122 -18.01 -7.80 17.95
C ALA A 122 -16.50 -8.04 17.76
N LEU A 123 -15.67 -7.06 18.10
CA LEU A 123 -14.22 -7.20 18.08
C LEU A 123 -13.74 -8.31 19.02
N PHE A 124 -14.31 -8.40 20.23
CA PHE A 124 -13.99 -9.47 21.16
C PHE A 124 -14.30 -10.86 20.58
N VAL A 125 -15.49 -11.02 19.98
CA VAL A 125 -15.88 -12.28 19.32
C VAL A 125 -14.95 -12.61 18.16
N PHE A 126 -14.68 -11.64 17.27
CA PHE A 126 -13.74 -11.80 16.16
C PHE A 126 -12.32 -12.17 16.62
N THR A 127 -11.87 -11.64 17.76
CA THR A 127 -10.55 -11.98 18.33
C THR A 127 -10.50 -13.42 18.85
N ARG A 128 -11.62 -13.96 19.34
CA ARG A 128 -11.70 -15.31 19.91
C ARG A 128 -11.99 -16.38 18.87
N GLU A 129 -12.82 -16.07 17.89
CA GLU A 129 -13.32 -17.00 16.88
C GLU A 129 -13.05 -16.52 15.44
N SER A 130 -11.87 -15.94 15.22
CA SER A 130 -11.47 -15.26 13.98
C SER A 130 -11.81 -16.05 12.70
N HIS A 131 -11.42 -17.32 12.63
CA HIS A 131 -11.68 -18.19 11.48
C HIS A 131 -13.17 -18.50 11.25
N ARG A 132 -14.01 -18.45 12.29
CA ARG A 132 -15.47 -18.66 12.18
C ARG A 132 -16.20 -17.38 11.78
N CYS A 133 -15.66 -16.23 12.17
CA CYS A 133 -16.23 -14.93 11.85
C CYS A 133 -15.88 -14.46 10.42
N LEU A 134 -14.68 -14.80 9.93
CA LEU A 134 -14.16 -14.36 8.64
C LEU A 134 -15.11 -14.60 7.45
N PRO A 135 -15.78 -15.77 7.31
CA PRO A 135 -16.73 -15.99 6.21
C PRO A 135 -17.90 -15.01 6.16
N GLN A 136 -18.19 -14.28 7.24
CA GLN A 136 -19.25 -13.27 7.26
C GLN A 136 -18.87 -11.99 6.50
N LEU A 137 -17.57 -11.81 6.20
CA LEU A 137 -17.05 -10.69 5.42
C LEU A 137 -16.96 -10.97 3.91
N THR A 138 -17.20 -12.20 3.46
CA THR A 138 -17.05 -12.57 2.04
C THR A 138 -18.25 -12.19 1.18
N GLN A 139 -19.35 -11.71 1.78
CA GLN A 139 -20.58 -11.35 1.08
C GLN A 139 -20.80 -9.84 1.14
N SER A 140 -20.75 -9.16 -0.01
CA SER A 140 -20.97 -7.70 -0.13
C SER A 140 -22.34 -7.24 0.39
N HIS A 141 -23.34 -8.12 0.28
CA HIS A 141 -24.71 -7.93 0.77
C HIS A 141 -24.98 -8.64 2.11
N GLY A 142 -23.97 -9.30 2.69
CA GLY A 142 -24.10 -9.92 4.01
C GLY A 142 -24.33 -8.88 5.09
N VAL A 143 -25.13 -9.22 6.11
CA VAL A 143 -25.57 -8.32 7.18
C VAL A 143 -24.41 -7.55 7.84
N LEU A 144 -23.30 -8.23 8.10
CA LEU A 144 -22.10 -7.62 8.67
C LEU A 144 -21.55 -6.54 7.75
N MET A 145 -21.33 -6.86 6.47
CA MET A 145 -20.73 -5.95 5.50
C MET A 145 -21.61 -4.71 5.27
N VAL A 146 -22.92 -4.89 5.11
CA VAL A 146 -23.84 -3.75 4.93
C VAL A 146 -23.95 -2.90 6.19
N THR A 147 -23.81 -3.50 7.38
CA THR A 147 -23.76 -2.76 8.65
C THR A 147 -22.47 -1.96 8.77
N LEU A 148 -21.31 -2.54 8.46
CA LEU A 148 -20.02 -1.82 8.46
C LEU A 148 -20.03 -0.67 7.45
N LYS A 149 -20.54 -0.90 6.24
CA LYS A 149 -20.77 0.16 5.24
C LYS A 149 -21.64 1.30 5.78
N ARG A 150 -22.71 0.98 6.52
CA ARG A 150 -23.59 1.97 7.13
C ARG A 150 -22.86 2.78 8.20
N LEU A 151 -22.14 2.10 9.09
CA LEU A 151 -21.36 2.72 10.17
C LEU A 151 -20.26 3.65 9.65
N LEU A 152 -19.70 3.36 8.47
CA LEU A 152 -18.69 4.18 7.80
C LEU A 152 -19.28 5.22 6.84
N SER A 153 -20.61 5.34 6.74
CA SER A 153 -21.23 6.31 5.83
C SER A 153 -21.24 7.73 6.44
N PRO A 154 -20.94 8.78 5.64
CA PRO A 154 -20.99 10.16 6.12
C PRO A 154 -22.32 10.54 6.81
N GLY A 155 -23.45 10.06 6.26
CA GLY A 155 -24.77 10.32 6.84
C GLY A 155 -24.98 9.68 8.21
N PHE A 156 -24.43 8.49 8.47
CA PHE A 156 -24.47 7.90 9.81
C PHE A 156 -23.55 8.62 10.78
N LEU A 157 -22.33 8.97 10.37
CA LEU A 157 -21.38 9.68 11.22
C LEU A 157 -21.88 11.08 11.61
N ALA A 158 -22.60 11.77 10.71
CA ALA A 158 -23.26 13.03 11.03
C ALA A 158 -24.32 12.89 12.14
N CYS A 159 -24.92 11.70 12.32
CA CYS A 159 -25.85 11.46 13.43
C CYS A 159 -25.15 11.27 14.78
N LEU A 160 -23.82 11.11 14.80
CA LEU A 160 -23.01 10.91 16.01
C LEU A 160 -22.30 12.19 16.48
N ASP A 161 -22.46 13.31 15.75
CA ASP A 161 -21.64 14.53 15.85
C ASP A 161 -21.81 15.32 17.18
N GLY A 162 -22.62 14.79 18.11
CA GLY A 162 -22.76 15.33 19.47
C GLY A 162 -21.63 14.94 20.44
N ASP A 163 -20.85 13.90 20.13
CA ASP A 163 -19.71 13.46 20.95
C ASP A 163 -18.42 13.32 20.09
N PRO A 164 -17.41 14.19 20.30
CA PRO A 164 -16.20 14.21 19.49
C PRO A 164 -15.33 12.96 19.62
N GLU A 165 -15.51 12.15 20.67
CA GLU A 165 -14.77 10.90 20.85
C GLU A 165 -15.46 9.71 20.17
N LEU A 166 -16.76 9.81 19.92
CA LEU A 166 -17.57 8.69 19.45
C LEU A 166 -17.35 8.37 17.97
N VAL A 167 -17.31 9.40 17.12
CA VAL A 167 -17.06 9.23 15.68
C VAL A 167 -15.73 8.50 15.42
N PRO A 168 -14.59 8.95 15.98
CA PRO A 168 -13.33 8.21 15.85
C PRO A 168 -13.43 6.79 16.39
N ALA A 169 -14.04 6.59 17.56
CA ALA A 169 -14.12 5.26 18.17
C ALA A 169 -14.90 4.26 17.30
N VAL A 170 -16.04 4.66 16.74
CA VAL A 170 -16.85 3.82 15.84
C VAL A 170 -16.09 3.48 14.57
N VAL A 171 -15.48 4.48 13.92
CA VAL A 171 -14.72 4.27 12.68
C VAL A 171 -13.52 3.35 12.91
N ILE A 172 -12.76 3.57 13.99
CA ILE A 172 -11.60 2.74 14.34
C ILE A 172 -12.03 1.29 14.58
N GLN A 173 -13.11 1.05 15.32
CA GLN A 173 -13.56 -0.32 15.58
C GLN A 173 -14.12 -1.02 14.33
N ALA A 174 -14.82 -0.28 13.46
CA ALA A 174 -15.25 -0.81 12.17
C ALA A 174 -14.05 -1.17 11.28
N CYS A 175 -13.02 -0.32 11.22
CA CYS A 175 -11.76 -0.61 10.52
C CYS A 175 -11.04 -1.83 11.12
N GLN A 176 -11.00 -1.97 12.44
CA GLN A 176 -10.39 -3.13 13.11
C GLN A 176 -11.06 -4.44 12.71
N LEU A 177 -12.39 -4.48 12.58
CA LEU A 177 -13.11 -5.66 12.08
C LEU A 177 -12.70 -5.99 10.63
N LEU A 178 -12.51 -4.97 9.80
CA LEU A 178 -12.05 -5.12 8.40
C LEU A 178 -10.56 -5.46 8.27
N CYS A 179 -9.77 -5.30 9.33
CA CYS A 179 -8.35 -5.65 9.34
C CYS A 179 -8.08 -7.14 9.60
N PHE A 180 -9.04 -7.90 10.14
CA PHE A 180 -8.85 -9.33 10.45
C PHE A 180 -8.37 -10.19 9.27
N PRO A 181 -8.91 -10.06 8.03
CA PRO A 181 -8.43 -10.83 6.89
C PRO A 181 -6.93 -10.67 6.60
N PHE A 182 -6.35 -9.51 6.95
CA PHE A 182 -4.94 -9.19 6.70
C PHE A 182 -4.03 -9.56 7.88
N ALA A 183 -4.62 -9.80 9.07
CA ALA A 183 -3.89 -10.16 10.29
C ALA A 183 -3.79 -11.68 10.51
N LEU A 184 -4.55 -12.46 9.74
CA LEU A 184 -4.66 -13.91 9.86
C LEU A 184 -3.94 -14.61 8.70
N ASP A 185 -3.53 -15.87 8.92
CA ASP A 185 -3.06 -16.75 7.85
C ASP A 185 -4.29 -17.31 7.10
N VAL A 186 -4.71 -16.57 6.08
CA VAL A 186 -5.90 -16.86 5.26
C VAL A 186 -5.45 -17.28 3.86
N ASP A 187 -6.14 -18.25 3.26
CA ASP A 187 -5.88 -18.62 1.88
C ASP A 187 -6.21 -17.47 0.91
N GLY A 188 -5.55 -17.48 -0.26
CA GLY A 188 -5.67 -16.41 -1.25
C GLY A 188 -7.08 -16.22 -1.78
N ASP A 189 -7.88 -17.30 -1.89
CA ASP A 189 -9.23 -17.25 -2.43
C ASP A 189 -10.19 -16.56 -1.45
N THR A 190 -10.11 -16.92 -0.16
CA THR A 190 -10.89 -16.25 0.89
C THR A 190 -10.54 -14.76 1.01
N LEU A 191 -9.24 -14.41 0.97
CA LEU A 191 -8.82 -13.01 1.01
C LEU A 191 -9.32 -12.22 -0.21
N ALA A 192 -9.31 -12.84 -1.40
CA ALA A 192 -9.86 -12.26 -2.62
C ALA A 192 -11.36 -12.00 -2.49
N LEU A 193 -12.14 -12.97 -1.98
CA LEU A 193 -13.59 -12.83 -1.76
C LEU A 193 -13.91 -11.71 -0.76
N VAL A 194 -13.18 -11.61 0.34
CA VAL A 194 -13.39 -10.50 1.30
C VAL A 194 -13.04 -9.16 0.65
N THR A 195 -11.93 -9.07 -0.07
CA THR A 195 -11.52 -7.82 -0.74
C THR A 195 -12.55 -7.38 -1.79
N GLU A 196 -13.06 -8.33 -2.58
CA GLU A 196 -14.16 -8.13 -3.52
C GLU A 196 -15.42 -7.65 -2.82
N ALA A 197 -15.83 -8.28 -1.71
CA ALA A 197 -16.99 -7.87 -0.95
C ALA A 197 -16.86 -6.43 -0.42
N VAL A 198 -15.69 -6.07 0.14
CA VAL A 198 -15.39 -4.72 0.64
C VAL A 198 -15.44 -3.69 -0.49
N ARG A 199 -14.86 -4.01 -1.66
CA ARG A 199 -14.87 -3.16 -2.85
C ARG A 199 -16.30 -2.91 -3.34
N ASP A 200 -17.10 -3.96 -3.50
CA ASP A 200 -18.46 -3.90 -4.03
C ASP A 200 -19.38 -3.10 -3.08
N SER A 201 -19.10 -3.15 -1.78
CA SER A 201 -19.78 -2.34 -0.77
C SER A 201 -19.40 -0.85 -0.80
N GLN A 202 -18.41 -0.42 -1.60
CA GLN A 202 -17.91 0.97 -1.69
C GLN A 202 -17.22 1.49 -0.42
N ILE A 203 -16.81 0.59 0.49
CA ILE A 203 -16.12 0.96 1.73
C ILE A 203 -14.80 1.72 1.47
N PRO A 204 -13.96 1.36 0.46
CA PRO A 204 -12.72 2.10 0.23
C PRO A 204 -12.92 3.59 -0.08
N ALA A 205 -13.91 3.92 -0.92
CA ALA A 205 -14.26 5.32 -1.21
C ALA A 205 -14.78 6.05 0.04
N GLN A 206 -15.64 5.39 0.82
CA GLN A 206 -16.16 5.94 2.07
C GLN A 206 -15.06 6.21 3.09
N LEU A 207 -14.13 5.27 3.29
CA LEU A 207 -13.02 5.44 4.22
C LEU A 207 -12.18 6.67 3.87
N LEU A 208 -11.94 6.93 2.58
CA LEU A 208 -11.21 8.11 2.15
C LEU A 208 -11.97 9.43 2.46
N GLN A 209 -13.29 9.45 2.25
CA GLN A 209 -14.14 10.57 2.63
C GLN A 209 -14.15 10.77 4.16
N VAL A 210 -14.26 9.69 4.93
CA VAL A 210 -14.27 9.71 6.40
C VAL A 210 -12.95 10.25 6.94
N CYS A 211 -11.81 9.82 6.41
CA CYS A 211 -10.50 10.33 6.82
C CYS A 211 -10.34 11.83 6.52
N SER A 212 -10.87 12.30 5.40
CA SER A 212 -10.70 13.69 4.98
C SER A 212 -11.69 14.68 5.63
N ARG A 213 -12.86 14.21 6.11
CA ARG A 213 -13.93 15.10 6.60
C ARG A 213 -14.41 14.85 8.02
N HIS A 214 -14.32 13.62 8.52
CA HIS A 214 -15.00 13.22 9.77
C HIS A 214 -14.03 12.77 10.88
N LEU A 215 -12.78 12.50 10.56
CA LEU A 215 -11.78 12.09 11.56
C LEU A 215 -10.81 13.22 11.88
N PRO A 216 -10.47 13.41 13.17
CA PRO A 216 -9.26 14.13 13.54
C PRO A 216 -8.06 13.40 12.96
N PHE A 217 -7.07 14.17 12.49
CA PHE A 217 -5.89 13.66 11.79
C PHE A 217 -5.18 12.51 12.55
N SER A 218 -5.11 12.59 13.88
CA SER A 218 -4.50 11.58 14.76
C SER A 218 -5.14 10.19 14.68
N TYR A 219 -6.37 10.07 14.18
CA TYR A 219 -7.11 8.80 14.06
C TYR A 219 -7.13 8.25 12.62
N THR A 220 -6.45 8.91 11.68
CA THR A 220 -6.48 8.50 10.25
C THR A 220 -5.51 7.39 9.91
N GLU A 221 -4.56 7.07 10.80
CA GLU A 221 -3.51 6.07 10.56
C GLU A 221 -4.07 4.67 10.25
N LEU A 222 -4.93 4.12 11.11
CA LEU A 222 -5.50 2.78 10.90
C LEU A 222 -6.37 2.71 9.62
N PRO A 223 -7.34 3.61 9.40
CA PRO A 223 -8.11 3.63 8.16
C PRO A 223 -7.24 3.72 6.89
N MET A 224 -6.19 4.55 6.90
CA MET A 224 -5.28 4.68 5.76
C MET A 224 -4.42 3.43 5.55
N SER A 225 -4.00 2.77 6.63
CA SER A 225 -3.28 1.50 6.55
C SER A 225 -4.17 0.40 5.96
N LEU A 226 -5.43 0.30 6.41
CA LEU A 226 -6.42 -0.61 5.83
C LEU A 226 -6.65 -0.31 4.33
N LEU A 227 -6.79 0.96 3.95
CA LEU A 227 -6.89 1.36 2.53
C LEU A 227 -5.67 0.93 1.72
N CYS A 228 -4.46 1.07 2.27
CA CYS A 228 -3.24 0.60 1.63
C CYS A 228 -3.27 -0.92 1.40
N HIS A 229 -3.70 -1.72 2.39
CA HIS A 229 -3.85 -3.17 2.24
C HIS A 229 -4.87 -3.55 1.16
N LEU A 230 -6.00 -2.85 1.07
CA LEU A 230 -7.02 -3.09 0.05
C LEU A 230 -6.51 -2.75 -1.36
N VAL A 231 -5.82 -1.62 -1.52
CA VAL A 231 -5.18 -1.20 -2.79
C VAL A 231 -4.10 -2.16 -3.26
N VAL A 232 -3.37 -2.78 -2.33
CA VAL A 232 -2.36 -3.80 -2.65
C VAL A 232 -3.00 -5.07 -3.19
N SER A 233 -4.18 -5.42 -2.66
CA SER A 233 -4.86 -6.69 -2.92
C SER A 233 -5.70 -6.68 -4.19
N ASP A 234 -6.27 -5.53 -4.58
CA ASP A 234 -7.17 -5.44 -5.72
C ASP A 234 -7.00 -4.13 -6.52
N LYS A 235 -6.76 -4.28 -7.84
CA LYS A 235 -6.62 -3.16 -8.76
C LYS A 235 -7.92 -2.34 -8.90
N GLN A 236 -9.10 -2.96 -8.81
CA GLN A 236 -10.35 -2.23 -8.96
C GLN A 236 -10.62 -1.27 -7.80
N VAL A 237 -10.08 -1.56 -6.60
CA VAL A 237 -10.09 -0.64 -5.45
C VAL A 237 -9.31 0.64 -5.76
N ILE A 238 -8.21 0.53 -6.52
CA ILE A 238 -7.42 1.69 -6.98
C ILE A 238 -8.30 2.61 -7.82
N ASP A 239 -8.98 2.06 -8.83
CA ASP A 239 -9.80 2.85 -9.75
C ASP A 239 -10.97 3.53 -9.01
N GLN A 240 -11.59 2.82 -8.06
CA GLN A 240 -12.63 3.37 -7.19
C GLN A 240 -12.13 4.54 -6.33
N MET A 241 -10.99 4.34 -5.66
CA MET A 241 -10.40 5.35 -4.79
C MET A 241 -9.95 6.58 -5.58
N VAL A 242 -9.30 6.40 -6.74
CA VAL A 242 -8.87 7.53 -7.57
C VAL A 242 -10.05 8.32 -8.11
N ARG A 243 -11.14 7.66 -8.54
CA ARG A 243 -12.35 8.36 -8.99
C ARG A 243 -12.93 9.27 -7.90
N GLU A 244 -13.02 8.77 -6.67
CA GLU A 244 -13.51 9.55 -5.52
C GLU A 244 -12.55 10.69 -5.15
N ALA A 245 -11.25 10.40 -5.09
CA ALA A 245 -10.25 11.37 -4.68
C ALA A 245 -10.06 12.50 -5.71
N ALA A 246 -10.12 12.17 -7.00
CA ALA A 246 -9.86 13.12 -8.09
C ALA A 246 -10.93 14.21 -8.21
N VAL A 247 -12.14 14.01 -7.68
CA VAL A 247 -13.22 15.02 -7.75
C VAL A 247 -13.32 15.88 -6.48
N SER A 248 -12.52 15.61 -5.44
CA SER A 248 -12.66 16.25 -4.13
C SER A 248 -11.39 16.96 -3.69
N GLU A 249 -11.38 18.29 -3.72
CA GLU A 249 -10.25 19.11 -3.22
C GLU A 249 -9.90 18.81 -1.76
N HIS A 250 -10.91 18.51 -0.94
CA HIS A 250 -10.73 18.15 0.48
C HIS A 250 -9.92 16.86 0.65
N VAL A 251 -10.18 15.87 -0.21
CA VAL A 251 -9.44 14.61 -0.19
C VAL A 251 -8.00 14.83 -0.66
N ILE A 252 -7.79 15.62 -1.72
CA ILE A 252 -6.44 15.96 -2.19
C ILE A 252 -5.67 16.70 -1.10
N ALA A 253 -6.28 17.71 -0.45
CA ALA A 253 -5.66 18.44 0.65
C ALA A 253 -5.31 17.51 1.83
N PHE A 254 -6.21 16.61 2.20
CA PHE A 254 -5.96 15.60 3.24
C PHE A 254 -4.78 14.68 2.87
N LEU A 255 -4.76 14.11 1.66
CA LEU A 255 -3.68 13.24 1.22
C LEU A 255 -2.34 13.97 1.18
N THR A 256 -2.32 15.21 0.70
CA THR A 256 -1.11 16.05 0.72
C THR A 256 -0.66 16.30 2.16
N SER A 257 -1.56 16.67 3.07
CA SER A 257 -1.23 16.86 4.49
C SER A 257 -0.70 15.58 5.14
N ALA A 258 -1.32 14.43 4.84
CA ALA A 258 -0.90 13.12 5.34
C ALA A 258 0.51 12.74 4.87
N LEU A 259 0.85 13.07 3.63
CA LEU A 259 2.17 12.79 3.04
C LEU A 259 3.31 13.52 3.77
N PHE A 260 3.04 14.73 4.28
CA PHE A 260 4.02 15.58 4.98
C PHE A 260 3.82 15.61 6.50
N SER A 261 3.10 14.64 7.05
CA SER A 261 2.88 14.55 8.49
C SER A 261 4.08 13.97 9.25
N ASP A 262 4.08 14.14 10.56
CA ASP A 262 5.09 13.55 11.45
C ASP A 262 4.89 12.03 11.68
N SER A 263 3.78 11.45 11.20
CA SER A 263 3.50 10.02 11.34
C SER A 263 4.22 9.22 10.26
N LEU A 264 5.30 8.52 10.66
CA LEU A 264 6.07 7.64 9.77
C LEU A 264 5.19 6.57 9.10
N THR A 265 4.30 5.93 9.86
CA THR A 265 3.41 4.88 9.37
C THR A 265 2.47 5.45 8.31
N LEU A 266 1.75 6.52 8.61
CA LEU A 266 0.83 7.17 7.68
C LEU A 266 1.53 7.61 6.39
N THR A 267 2.68 8.30 6.48
CA THR A 267 3.44 8.73 5.30
C THR A 267 3.91 7.54 4.47
N THR A 268 4.41 6.47 5.11
CA THR A 268 4.92 5.30 4.39
C THR A 268 3.81 4.44 3.76
N ASP A 269 2.64 4.35 4.38
CA ASP A 269 1.48 3.66 3.82
C ASP A 269 0.92 4.46 2.64
N LEU A 270 0.81 5.78 2.78
CA LEU A 270 0.39 6.64 1.69
C LEU A 270 1.35 6.57 0.50
N LEU A 271 2.67 6.63 0.72
CA LEU A 271 3.65 6.44 -0.37
C LEU A 271 3.49 5.08 -1.07
N SER A 272 3.13 4.03 -0.34
CA SER A 272 2.89 2.70 -0.91
C SER A 272 1.61 2.68 -1.74
N LEU A 273 0.54 3.25 -1.20
CA LEU A 273 -0.73 3.43 -1.90
C LEU A 273 -0.53 4.21 -3.21
N LEU A 274 0.15 5.36 -3.18
CA LEU A 274 0.46 6.16 -4.37
C LEU A 274 1.34 5.39 -5.37
N THR A 275 2.25 4.55 -4.89
CA THR A 275 3.07 3.68 -5.75
C THR A 275 2.22 2.65 -6.48
N HIS A 276 1.23 2.07 -5.81
CA HIS A 276 0.29 1.14 -6.42
C HIS A 276 -0.60 1.84 -7.45
N VAL A 277 -1.08 3.06 -7.17
CA VAL A 277 -1.79 3.91 -8.12
C VAL A 277 -0.94 4.15 -9.37
N ALA A 278 0.32 4.58 -9.20
CA ALA A 278 1.26 4.81 -10.31
C ALA A 278 1.49 3.54 -11.16
N ARG A 279 1.50 2.38 -10.51
CA ARG A 279 1.74 1.10 -11.17
C ARG A 279 0.53 0.59 -11.97
N ALA A 280 -0.69 0.95 -11.57
CA ALA A 280 -1.94 0.34 -12.04
C ALA A 280 -2.35 0.76 -13.46
N CYS A 281 -2.38 2.06 -13.75
CA CYS A 281 -2.82 2.61 -15.03
C CYS A 281 -2.23 4.02 -15.26
N PRO A 282 -1.77 4.38 -16.48
CA PRO A 282 -1.32 5.74 -16.78
C PRO A 282 -2.43 6.80 -16.68
N GLU A 283 -3.72 6.42 -16.74
CA GLU A 283 -4.86 7.33 -16.56
C GLU A 283 -4.91 7.98 -15.16
N HIS A 284 -4.24 7.39 -14.17
CA HIS A 284 -4.17 7.92 -12.80
C HIS A 284 -3.07 8.97 -12.61
N LEU A 285 -2.24 9.23 -13.62
CA LEU A 285 -1.14 10.20 -13.53
C LEU A 285 -1.60 11.63 -13.21
N PRO A 286 -2.68 12.19 -13.78
CA PRO A 286 -3.17 13.52 -13.41
C PRO A 286 -3.56 13.63 -11.93
N PHE A 287 -4.17 12.57 -11.37
CA PHE A 287 -4.47 12.51 -9.93
C PHE A 287 -3.20 12.56 -9.09
N LEU A 288 -2.17 11.78 -9.45
CA LEU A 288 -0.88 11.78 -8.75
C LEU A 288 -0.17 13.14 -8.86
N GLN A 289 -0.26 13.82 -10.01
CA GLN A 289 0.30 15.16 -10.19
C GLN A 289 -0.31 16.16 -9.20
N ARG A 290 -1.61 16.08 -8.93
CA ARG A 290 -2.26 16.99 -7.97
C ARG A 290 -1.73 16.87 -6.54
N ILE A 291 -1.22 15.70 -6.15
CA ILE A 291 -0.63 15.45 -4.83
C ILE A 291 0.88 15.73 -4.85
N LEU A 292 1.56 15.41 -5.95
CA LEU A 292 3.03 15.36 -6.03
C LEU A 292 3.68 16.54 -6.75
N SER A 293 2.92 17.44 -7.37
CA SER A 293 3.49 18.57 -8.13
C SER A 293 3.62 19.86 -7.32
N GLY A 294 3.09 19.92 -6.09
CA GLY A 294 3.04 21.15 -5.30
C GLY A 294 2.01 22.15 -5.81
N SER A 295 1.61 23.12 -4.98
CA SER A 295 0.74 24.24 -5.41
C SER A 295 1.54 25.42 -5.95
N ASP A 296 2.79 25.56 -5.49
CA ASP A 296 3.74 26.59 -5.92
C ASP A 296 5.06 25.92 -6.37
N VAL A 297 5.85 26.61 -7.20
CA VAL A 297 7.19 26.17 -7.66
C VAL A 297 8.16 25.99 -6.49
N ALA A 298 7.91 26.66 -5.36
CA ALA A 298 8.65 26.48 -4.12
C ALA A 298 8.35 25.14 -3.43
N ASP A 299 7.16 24.57 -3.66
CA ASP A 299 6.77 23.28 -3.12
C ASP A 299 7.47 22.19 -3.93
N GLN A 300 8.56 21.63 -3.38
CA GLN A 300 9.31 20.52 -3.97
C GLN A 300 9.04 19.22 -3.20
N PRO A 301 7.79 18.71 -3.21
CA PRO A 301 7.35 17.61 -2.35
C PRO A 301 8.23 16.37 -2.47
N LEU A 302 8.55 15.97 -3.70
CA LEU A 302 9.35 14.78 -3.96
C LEU A 302 10.82 14.97 -3.55
N THR A 303 11.40 16.15 -3.81
CA THR A 303 12.76 16.49 -3.35
C THR A 303 12.85 16.43 -1.83
N HIS A 304 11.87 16.99 -1.12
CA HIS A 304 11.79 16.93 0.34
C HIS A 304 11.72 15.49 0.86
N LEU A 305 10.85 14.66 0.25
CA LEU A 305 10.69 13.26 0.64
C LEU A 305 11.93 12.39 0.32
N LEU A 306 12.68 12.70 -0.74
CA LEU A 306 13.97 12.06 -1.03
C LEU A 306 15.06 12.48 -0.04
N GLY A 307 14.98 13.68 0.51
CA GLY A 307 15.88 14.19 1.56
C GLY A 307 15.46 13.84 2.99
N HIS A 308 14.39 13.07 3.18
CA HIS A 308 13.81 12.82 4.49
C HIS A 308 14.75 12.04 5.42
N GLN A 309 14.72 12.32 6.73
CA GLN A 309 15.61 11.67 7.72
C GLN A 309 15.38 10.15 7.81
N GLN A 310 14.12 9.74 7.70
CA GLN A 310 13.72 8.33 7.81
C GLN A 310 13.98 7.57 6.49
N PRO A 311 14.84 6.53 6.49
CA PRO A 311 15.13 5.76 5.28
C PRO A 311 13.92 5.07 4.64
N PRO A 312 12.92 4.56 5.39
CA PRO A 312 11.72 3.99 4.78
C PRO A 312 10.98 4.97 3.87
N ILE A 313 10.95 6.27 4.23
CA ILE A 313 10.34 7.31 3.40
C ILE A 313 11.15 7.51 2.13
N ARG A 314 12.48 7.70 2.24
CA ARG A 314 13.35 7.84 1.05
C ARG A 314 13.21 6.65 0.09
N ALA A 315 13.24 5.43 0.62
CA ALA A 315 13.12 4.21 -0.19
C ALA A 315 11.77 4.12 -0.92
N LYS A 316 10.66 4.41 -0.23
CA LYS A 316 9.32 4.39 -0.83
C LYS A 316 9.12 5.52 -1.84
N THR A 317 9.69 6.70 -1.60
CA THR A 317 9.70 7.81 -2.57
C THR A 317 10.47 7.45 -3.83
N CYS A 318 11.67 6.87 -3.71
CA CYS A 318 12.39 6.35 -4.88
C CYS A 318 11.56 5.28 -5.62
N ASN A 319 10.87 4.39 -4.89
CA ASN A 319 10.04 3.36 -5.51
C ASN A 319 8.84 3.94 -6.27
N LEU A 320 8.18 4.93 -5.69
CA LEU A 320 7.11 5.70 -6.32
C LEU A 320 7.60 6.36 -7.61
N LEU A 321 8.72 7.09 -7.55
CA LEU A 321 9.35 7.71 -8.72
C LEU A 321 9.65 6.70 -9.83
N GLY A 322 10.22 5.54 -9.48
CA GLY A 322 10.47 4.50 -10.47
C GLY A 322 9.19 3.99 -11.13
N ASN A 323 8.10 3.84 -10.38
CA ASN A 323 6.81 3.42 -10.96
C ASN A 323 6.15 4.54 -11.78
N LEU A 324 6.32 5.80 -11.41
CA LEU A 324 5.86 6.95 -12.21
C LEU A 324 6.59 7.03 -13.55
N LEU A 325 7.89 6.76 -13.54
CA LEU A 325 8.77 6.77 -14.71
C LEU A 325 8.66 5.51 -15.58
N ARG A 326 7.78 4.57 -15.25
CA ARG A 326 7.59 3.38 -16.11
C ARG A 326 6.74 3.65 -17.34
N HIS A 327 5.96 4.74 -17.33
CA HIS A 327 5.01 5.11 -18.38
C HIS A 327 5.59 6.22 -19.25
N SER A 328 5.31 6.19 -20.56
CA SER A 328 5.95 7.06 -21.56
C SER A 328 5.38 8.49 -21.68
N HIS A 329 4.25 8.81 -21.02
CA HIS A 329 3.50 10.03 -21.34
C HIS A 329 3.31 10.98 -20.15
N GLY A 330 3.60 12.27 -20.36
CA GLY A 330 3.16 13.45 -19.59
C GLY A 330 3.78 13.68 -18.21
N PHE A 331 3.98 12.61 -17.43
CA PHE A 331 4.49 12.71 -16.07
C PHE A 331 6.00 13.03 -15.97
N PRO A 332 6.88 12.50 -16.86
CA PRO A 332 8.30 12.86 -16.83
C PRO A 332 8.56 14.36 -17.01
N GLN A 333 7.75 15.07 -17.81
CA GLN A 333 7.86 16.52 -17.97
C GLN A 333 7.55 17.26 -16.66
N ALA A 334 6.47 16.88 -15.97
CA ALA A 334 6.11 17.47 -14.69
C ALA A 334 7.20 17.24 -13.62
N LEU A 335 7.82 16.05 -13.60
CA LEU A 335 8.94 15.75 -12.71
C LEU A 335 10.19 16.57 -13.04
N GLN A 336 10.50 16.74 -14.33
CA GLN A 336 11.66 17.52 -14.76
C GLN A 336 11.56 18.98 -14.32
N SER A 337 10.35 19.53 -14.27
CA SER A 337 10.12 20.90 -13.80
C SER A 337 10.40 21.10 -12.31
N GLN A 338 10.56 20.04 -11.52
CA GLN A 338 10.90 20.16 -10.09
C GLN A 338 12.41 20.35 -9.89
N PRO A 339 12.85 21.51 -9.36
CA PRO A 339 14.26 21.78 -9.16
C PRO A 339 14.90 20.77 -8.18
N GLY A 340 16.11 20.30 -8.49
CA GLY A 340 16.90 19.43 -7.59
C GLY A 340 16.36 18.01 -7.39
N LEU A 341 15.24 17.65 -8.03
CA LEU A 341 14.63 16.32 -7.90
C LEU A 341 15.60 15.23 -8.39
N LEU A 342 16.17 15.43 -9.58
CA LEU A 342 17.07 14.44 -10.19
C LEU A 342 18.34 14.31 -9.36
N GLU A 343 18.94 15.41 -8.92
CA GLU A 343 20.11 15.43 -8.05
C GLU A 343 19.85 14.68 -6.74
N SER A 344 18.67 14.89 -6.12
CA SER A 344 18.27 14.20 -4.89
C SER A 344 18.09 12.70 -5.12
N LEU A 345 17.50 12.31 -6.25
CA LEU A 345 17.37 10.91 -6.64
C LEU A 345 18.74 10.25 -6.83
N LEU A 346 19.67 10.94 -7.50
CA LEU A 346 21.04 10.45 -7.68
C LEU A 346 21.78 10.35 -6.33
N GLY A 347 21.53 11.28 -5.41
CA GLY A 347 22.02 11.22 -4.03
C GLY A 347 21.61 9.93 -3.30
N CYS A 348 20.40 9.44 -3.54
CA CYS A 348 19.88 8.20 -2.95
C CYS A 348 20.63 6.93 -3.41
N LEU A 349 21.39 6.96 -4.51
CA LEU A 349 22.31 5.87 -4.89
C LEU A 349 23.50 5.74 -3.90
N ALA A 350 23.72 6.78 -3.08
CA ALA A 350 24.76 6.79 -2.07
C ALA A 350 24.27 6.49 -0.65
N ASP A 351 22.99 6.15 -0.49
CA ASP A 351 22.39 5.93 0.82
C ASP A 351 23.03 4.77 1.60
N ARG A 352 23.03 4.88 2.93
CA ARG A 352 23.50 3.84 3.84
C ARG A 352 22.58 2.63 3.80
N GLU A 353 21.28 2.85 3.64
CA GLU A 353 20.29 1.79 3.62
C GLU A 353 20.18 1.11 2.25
N GLU A 354 20.26 -0.21 2.26
CA GLU A 354 20.20 -1.02 1.05
C GLU A 354 18.86 -0.89 0.32
N SER A 355 17.78 -0.72 1.08
CA SER A 355 16.42 -0.54 0.55
C SER A 355 16.31 0.73 -0.29
N VAL A 356 16.95 1.81 0.13
CA VAL A 356 16.99 3.08 -0.59
C VAL A 356 17.83 2.93 -1.87
N ARG A 357 19.04 2.38 -1.79
CA ARG A 357 19.90 2.18 -2.97
C ARG A 357 19.23 1.31 -4.04
N LYS A 358 18.56 0.23 -3.62
CA LYS A 358 17.76 -0.65 -4.49
C LYS A 358 16.67 0.12 -5.23
N ALA A 359 15.89 0.93 -4.51
CA ALA A 359 14.78 1.71 -5.06
C ALA A 359 15.27 2.86 -5.96
N ALA A 360 16.34 3.55 -5.56
CA ALA A 360 16.95 4.61 -6.34
C ALA A 360 17.51 4.08 -7.67
N SER A 361 18.18 2.92 -7.65
CA SER A 361 18.71 2.30 -8.86
C SER A 361 17.60 1.87 -9.84
N PHE A 362 16.47 1.40 -9.32
CA PHE A 362 15.27 1.15 -10.12
C PHE A 362 14.73 2.42 -10.77
N ALA A 363 14.59 3.51 -10.00
CA ALA A 363 14.08 4.77 -10.52
C ALA A 363 15.00 5.42 -11.55
N VAL A 364 16.33 5.41 -11.32
CA VAL A 364 17.31 5.92 -12.29
C VAL A 364 17.30 5.09 -13.58
N GLY A 365 17.17 3.76 -13.46
CA GLY A 365 17.04 2.90 -14.63
C GLY A 365 15.80 3.21 -15.48
N ASN A 366 14.68 3.56 -14.85
CA ASN A 366 13.47 3.98 -15.54
C ASN A 366 13.58 5.41 -16.09
N ALA A 367 14.23 6.34 -15.37
CA ALA A 367 14.52 7.68 -15.86
C ALA A 367 15.32 7.65 -17.18
N ALA A 368 16.23 6.69 -17.32
CA ALA A 368 17.04 6.52 -18.52
C ALA A 368 16.24 6.19 -19.81
N TYR A 369 14.96 5.81 -19.70
CA TYR A 369 14.10 5.63 -20.88
C TYR A 369 13.59 6.95 -21.46
N HIS A 370 13.57 8.04 -20.67
CA HIS A 370 12.93 9.30 -21.03
C HIS A 370 13.94 10.33 -21.51
N PRO A 371 13.83 10.81 -22.77
CA PRO A 371 14.75 11.81 -23.32
C PRO A 371 14.56 13.20 -22.71
N SER A 372 13.50 13.42 -21.92
CA SER A 372 13.28 14.67 -21.19
C SER A 372 14.34 14.91 -20.11
N PHE A 373 14.97 13.87 -19.57
CA PHE A 373 16.03 14.05 -18.59
C PHE A 373 17.37 14.40 -19.26
N PRO A 374 18.09 15.42 -18.75
CA PRO A 374 19.39 15.79 -19.29
C PRO A 374 20.41 14.66 -19.16
N ALA A 375 21.03 14.30 -20.28
CA ALA A 375 22.09 13.30 -20.36
C ALA A 375 23.24 13.59 -19.39
N GLY A 376 23.69 14.85 -19.33
CA GLY A 376 24.76 15.28 -18.43
C GLY A 376 24.44 15.05 -16.95
N THR A 377 23.20 15.31 -16.53
CA THR A 377 22.78 15.09 -15.13
C THR A 377 22.68 13.60 -14.82
N LEU A 378 22.00 12.81 -15.66
CA LEU A 378 21.92 11.35 -15.45
C LEU A 378 23.28 10.66 -15.55
N GLY A 379 24.19 11.16 -16.39
CA GLY A 379 25.56 10.71 -16.51
C GLY A 379 26.34 10.76 -15.19
N ARG A 380 26.03 11.72 -14.30
CA ARG A 380 26.63 11.81 -12.95
C ARG A 380 26.34 10.57 -12.09
N ALA A 381 25.32 9.78 -12.43
CA ALA A 381 25.02 8.51 -11.78
C ALA A 381 26.07 7.42 -12.09
N VAL A 382 26.72 7.47 -13.25
CA VAL A 382 27.54 6.37 -13.80
C VAL A 382 28.63 5.90 -12.82
N PRO A 383 29.48 6.77 -12.23
CA PRO A 383 30.50 6.30 -11.29
C PRO A 383 29.90 5.64 -10.03
N ARG A 384 28.73 6.11 -9.57
CA ARG A 384 28.08 5.53 -8.39
C ARG A 384 27.41 4.20 -8.73
N LEU A 385 26.68 4.13 -9.84
CA LEU A 385 26.10 2.89 -10.35
C LEU A 385 27.18 1.83 -10.56
N THR A 386 28.32 2.17 -11.17
CA THR A 386 29.44 1.23 -11.33
C THR A 386 29.88 0.61 -10.01
N ARG A 387 29.99 1.41 -8.93
CA ARG A 387 30.31 0.88 -7.60
C ARG A 387 29.22 -0.04 -7.03
N LEU A 388 27.95 0.27 -7.29
CA LEU A 388 26.82 -0.55 -6.84
C LEU A 388 26.67 -1.88 -7.58
N LEU A 389 27.45 -2.13 -8.64
CA LEU A 389 27.58 -3.47 -9.21
C LEU A 389 28.22 -4.47 -8.24
N ASN A 390 28.81 -4.00 -7.14
CA ASN A 390 29.33 -4.83 -6.04
C ASN A 390 28.47 -4.73 -4.77
N ASP A 391 27.23 -4.23 -4.86
CA ASP A 391 26.33 -4.11 -3.71
C ASP A 391 25.99 -5.48 -3.11
N THR A 392 25.79 -5.54 -1.80
CA THR A 392 25.41 -6.76 -1.07
C THR A 392 24.13 -7.38 -1.64
N GLN A 393 23.18 -6.53 -2.05
CA GLN A 393 21.89 -6.97 -2.55
C GLN A 393 21.91 -7.26 -4.05
N ALA A 394 21.63 -8.52 -4.40
CA ALA A 394 21.55 -8.96 -5.79
C ALA A 394 20.55 -8.15 -6.62
N ARG A 395 19.40 -7.77 -6.03
CA ARG A 395 18.41 -6.95 -6.74
C ARG A 395 18.93 -5.55 -7.05
N THR A 396 19.76 -4.96 -6.19
CA THR A 396 20.44 -3.68 -6.47
C THR A 396 21.40 -3.86 -7.63
N ARG A 397 22.27 -4.87 -7.59
CA ARG A 397 23.23 -5.16 -8.67
C ARG A 397 22.54 -5.36 -10.03
N CYS A 398 21.44 -6.12 -10.07
CA CYS A 398 20.64 -6.31 -11.28
C CYS A 398 20.04 -5.00 -11.80
N ASN A 399 19.37 -4.21 -10.93
CA ASN A 399 18.81 -2.91 -11.31
C ASN A 399 19.90 -1.96 -11.85
N VAL A 400 21.07 -1.94 -11.22
CA VAL A 400 22.21 -1.11 -11.59
C VAL A 400 22.76 -1.51 -12.96
N ALA A 401 22.94 -2.81 -13.22
CA ALA A 401 23.41 -3.31 -14.51
C ALA A 401 22.46 -2.84 -15.62
N LEU A 402 21.15 -3.03 -15.44
CA LEU A 402 20.14 -2.58 -16.40
C LEU A 402 20.14 -1.05 -16.56
N ALA A 403 20.27 -0.29 -15.47
CA ALA A 403 20.34 1.17 -15.52
C ALA A 403 21.55 1.67 -16.33
N LEU A 404 22.74 1.08 -16.14
CA LEU A 404 23.93 1.40 -16.92
C LEU A 404 23.75 1.06 -18.40
N GLY A 405 23.13 -0.08 -18.70
CA GLY A 405 22.78 -0.47 -20.07
C GLY A 405 21.84 0.54 -20.74
N ASN A 406 20.78 0.96 -20.04
CA ASN A 406 19.83 1.95 -20.54
C ASN A 406 20.49 3.31 -20.79
N LEU A 407 21.33 3.78 -19.86
CA LEU A 407 22.05 5.06 -19.99
C LEU A 407 22.92 5.07 -21.25
N GLY A 408 23.79 4.07 -21.42
CA GLY A 408 24.70 4.05 -22.56
C GLY A 408 24.03 3.71 -23.89
N GLN A 409 22.89 3.01 -23.87
CA GLN A 409 22.08 2.81 -25.08
C GLN A 409 21.40 4.10 -25.53
N ARG A 410 20.92 4.91 -24.58
CA ARG A 410 20.16 6.12 -24.88
C ARG A 410 21.06 7.28 -25.31
N TRP A 411 22.17 7.48 -24.61
CA TRP A 411 23.05 8.62 -24.82
C TRP A 411 24.44 8.15 -25.24
N ALA A 412 24.69 8.15 -26.55
CA ALA A 412 25.99 7.76 -27.11
C ALA A 412 27.14 8.65 -26.58
N GLU A 413 26.88 9.92 -26.28
CA GLU A 413 27.83 10.86 -25.67
C GLU A 413 28.33 10.44 -24.27
N LEU A 414 27.65 9.52 -23.58
CA LEU A 414 28.13 8.95 -22.32
C LEU A 414 29.17 7.84 -22.53
N GLY A 415 29.48 7.47 -23.77
CA GLY A 415 30.41 6.37 -24.11
C GLY A 415 31.77 6.49 -23.44
N ASP A 416 32.40 7.67 -23.53
CA ASP A 416 33.71 7.91 -22.91
C ASP A 416 33.63 7.86 -21.38
N LEU A 417 32.60 8.48 -20.78
CA LEU A 417 32.38 8.43 -19.34
C LEU A 417 32.18 6.99 -18.82
N LEU A 418 31.48 6.15 -19.58
CA LEU A 418 31.28 4.73 -19.26
C LEU A 418 32.60 3.96 -19.31
N ILE A 419 33.46 4.26 -20.28
CA ILE A 419 34.79 3.65 -20.42
C ILE A 419 35.70 4.10 -19.27
N GLU A 420 35.78 5.40 -19.00
CA GLU A 420 36.56 5.99 -17.90
C GLU A 420 36.12 5.45 -16.53
N SER A 421 34.82 5.28 -16.34
CA SER A 421 34.24 4.67 -15.13
C SER A 421 34.42 3.16 -15.07
N ARG A 422 35.08 2.53 -16.05
CA ARG A 422 35.32 1.08 -16.16
C ARG A 422 34.04 0.23 -16.21
N VAL A 423 32.92 0.79 -16.66
CA VAL A 423 31.64 0.07 -16.75
C VAL A 423 31.74 -1.24 -17.54
N PRO A 424 32.36 -1.29 -18.74
CA PRO A 424 32.49 -2.54 -19.50
C PRO A 424 33.28 -3.63 -18.76
N HIS A 425 34.29 -3.24 -17.97
CA HIS A 425 35.12 -4.16 -17.21
C HIS A 425 34.32 -4.81 -16.09
N VAL A 426 33.66 -3.98 -15.27
CA VAL A 426 32.91 -4.43 -14.10
C VAL A 426 31.69 -5.25 -14.53
N LEU A 427 30.96 -4.82 -15.57
CA LEU A 427 29.85 -5.60 -16.10
C LEU A 427 30.27 -6.96 -16.66
N LEU A 428 31.41 -7.05 -17.35
CA LEU A 428 31.94 -8.34 -17.81
C LEU A 428 32.29 -9.25 -16.65
N GLU A 429 32.88 -8.71 -15.58
CA GLU A 429 33.14 -9.47 -14.36
C GLU A 429 31.85 -9.97 -13.71
N VAL A 430 30.86 -9.11 -13.53
CA VAL A 430 29.54 -9.47 -12.98
C VAL A 430 28.88 -10.56 -13.84
N ALA A 431 28.87 -10.41 -15.16
CA ALA A 431 28.33 -11.41 -16.09
C ALA A 431 29.00 -12.78 -15.94
N CYS A 432 30.30 -12.81 -15.65
CA CYS A 432 31.05 -14.05 -15.50
C CYS A 432 30.93 -14.68 -14.10
N ARG A 433 30.85 -13.86 -13.04
CA ARG A 433 31.16 -14.29 -11.67
C ARG A 433 30.06 -14.05 -10.65
N ASP A 434 29.00 -13.30 -10.96
CA ASP A 434 27.97 -13.03 -9.96
C ASP A 434 27.29 -14.34 -9.50
N PRO A 435 27.08 -14.53 -8.19
CA PRO A 435 26.44 -15.74 -7.66
C PRO A 435 24.97 -15.89 -8.06
N ARG A 436 24.31 -14.82 -8.52
CA ARG A 436 22.89 -14.85 -8.91
C ARG A 436 22.75 -14.78 -10.42
N GLU A 437 22.10 -15.77 -11.00
CA GLU A 437 21.87 -15.85 -12.45
C GLU A 437 21.16 -14.62 -13.01
N THR A 438 20.14 -14.11 -12.31
CA THR A 438 19.40 -12.90 -12.72
C THR A 438 20.28 -11.64 -12.81
N VAL A 439 21.36 -11.57 -12.02
CA VAL A 439 22.32 -10.47 -12.08
C VAL A 439 23.27 -10.67 -13.26
N ARG A 440 23.73 -11.90 -13.50
CA ARG A 440 24.54 -12.24 -14.69
C ARG A 440 23.80 -11.92 -15.98
N GLU A 441 22.53 -12.30 -16.07
CA GLU A 441 21.68 -11.98 -17.21
C GLU A 441 21.52 -10.47 -17.39
N GLY A 442 21.23 -9.72 -16.32
CA GLY A 442 21.13 -8.26 -16.36
C GLY A 442 22.43 -7.60 -16.86
N ALA A 443 23.59 -8.10 -16.43
CA ALA A 443 24.88 -7.62 -16.90
C ALA A 443 25.13 -7.94 -18.39
N LEU A 444 24.75 -9.13 -18.86
CA LEU A 444 24.84 -9.48 -20.29
C LEU A 444 23.91 -8.64 -21.16
N VAL A 445 22.69 -8.35 -20.68
CA VAL A 445 21.76 -7.41 -21.33
C VAL A 445 22.40 -6.03 -21.46
N ALA A 446 22.99 -5.53 -20.37
CA ALA A 446 23.66 -4.24 -20.34
C ALA A 446 24.85 -4.20 -21.30
N LEU A 447 25.75 -5.18 -21.25
CA LEU A 447 26.90 -5.28 -22.17
C LEU A 447 26.45 -5.29 -23.64
N ARG A 448 25.37 -6.01 -23.97
CA ARG A 448 24.82 -6.00 -25.33
C ARG A 448 24.34 -4.63 -25.76
N ALA A 449 23.68 -3.90 -24.86
CA ALA A 449 23.20 -2.55 -25.12
C ALA A 449 24.38 -1.58 -25.33
N LEU A 450 25.42 -1.69 -24.49
CA LEU A 450 26.61 -0.85 -24.55
C LEU A 450 27.55 -1.17 -25.73
N SER A 451 27.53 -2.40 -26.23
CA SER A 451 28.39 -2.84 -27.33
C SER A 451 28.00 -2.25 -28.69
N GLN A 452 27.04 -1.32 -28.75
CA GLN A 452 26.83 -0.47 -29.92
C GLN A 452 27.90 0.63 -30.02
N HIS A 453 28.56 0.96 -28.91
CA HIS A 453 29.63 1.96 -28.89
C HIS A 453 30.99 1.34 -29.27
N PRO A 454 31.67 1.81 -30.34
CA PRO A 454 32.91 1.21 -30.82
C PRO A 454 34.02 1.17 -29.75
N GLY A 455 34.18 2.23 -28.96
CA GLY A 455 35.16 2.27 -27.88
C GLY A 455 34.91 1.19 -26.81
N ILE A 456 33.64 0.88 -26.53
CA ILE A 456 33.27 -0.16 -25.56
C ILE A 456 33.57 -1.55 -26.14
N GLN A 457 33.33 -1.77 -27.44
CA GLN A 457 33.70 -3.01 -28.11
C GLN A 457 35.20 -3.26 -28.03
N GLN A 458 36.02 -2.24 -28.30
CA GLN A 458 37.49 -2.35 -28.22
C GLN A 458 37.96 -2.70 -26.81
N VAL A 459 37.36 -2.09 -25.79
CA VAL A 459 37.62 -2.45 -24.38
C VAL A 459 37.22 -3.89 -24.09
N LEU A 460 36.06 -4.36 -24.56
CA LEU A 460 35.65 -5.75 -24.34
C LEU A 460 36.57 -6.76 -25.04
N LEU A 461 37.03 -6.44 -26.25
CA LEU A 461 38.00 -7.27 -26.98
C LEU A 461 39.35 -7.32 -26.24
N SER A 462 39.85 -6.18 -25.73
CA SER A 462 41.10 -6.16 -24.95
C SER A 462 41.01 -6.96 -23.65
N LEU A 463 39.81 -7.12 -23.10
CA LEU A 463 39.52 -7.93 -21.90
C LEU A 463 39.29 -9.42 -22.18
N ARG A 464 39.48 -9.88 -23.43
CA ARG A 464 39.20 -11.26 -23.87
C ARG A 464 37.75 -11.66 -23.59
N ALA A 465 36.81 -10.74 -23.84
CA ALA A 465 35.39 -10.98 -23.61
C ALA A 465 34.87 -12.13 -24.50
N THR A 466 35.38 -12.29 -25.71
CA THR A 466 34.99 -13.37 -26.62
C THR A 466 35.18 -14.77 -26.03
N GLU A 467 36.32 -15.02 -25.40
CA GLU A 467 36.65 -16.29 -24.78
C GLU A 467 35.82 -16.51 -23.51
N LYS A 468 35.70 -15.47 -22.67
CA LYS A 468 34.88 -15.52 -21.45
C LYS A 468 33.40 -15.78 -21.76
N LEU A 469 32.84 -15.12 -22.77
CA LEU A 469 31.44 -15.32 -23.16
C LEU A 469 31.21 -16.68 -23.82
N ALA A 470 32.17 -17.20 -24.58
CA ALA A 470 32.08 -18.54 -25.18
C ALA A 470 32.10 -19.65 -24.11
N THR A 471 32.93 -19.49 -23.08
CA THR A 471 32.95 -20.43 -21.95
C THR A 471 31.64 -20.40 -21.16
N LEU A 472 31.07 -19.22 -20.91
CA LEU A 472 29.75 -19.08 -20.28
C LEU A 472 28.63 -19.73 -21.11
N ALA A 473 28.59 -19.48 -22.42
CA ALA A 473 27.59 -20.07 -23.30
C ALA A 473 27.69 -21.61 -23.39
N SER A 474 28.88 -22.16 -23.15
CA SER A 474 29.15 -23.60 -23.21
C SER A 474 28.93 -24.30 -21.86
N GLY A 475 29.17 -23.62 -20.74
CA GLY A 475 28.94 -24.15 -19.39
C GLY A 475 27.46 -24.38 -19.07
N ASP A 476 26.58 -23.58 -19.66
CA ASP A 476 25.11 -23.69 -19.56
C ASP A 476 24.51 -24.83 -20.40
N LEU A 477 25.32 -25.56 -21.18
CA LEU A 477 24.88 -26.64 -22.07
C LEU A 477 24.97 -28.05 -21.44
N GLN A 478 25.31 -28.20 -20.15
CA GLN A 478 25.18 -29.51 -19.51
C GLN A 478 23.68 -29.87 -19.40
N PRO A 479 23.23 -30.97 -20.04
CA PRO A 479 21.82 -31.28 -20.13
C PRO A 479 21.30 -31.71 -18.76
N ALA A 480 20.42 -30.91 -18.16
CA ALA A 480 19.40 -31.48 -17.30
C ALA A 480 18.60 -32.47 -18.16
N ALA A 481 18.50 -33.73 -17.73
CA ALA A 481 17.71 -34.74 -18.41
C ALA A 481 16.26 -34.27 -18.51
N GLY A 482 15.87 -33.75 -19.67
CA GLY A 482 14.50 -33.33 -19.98
C GLY A 482 14.42 -31.93 -20.59
N GLY A 483 14.41 -31.86 -21.93
CA GLY A 483 13.64 -30.93 -22.79
C GLY A 483 13.48 -29.44 -22.45
N SER A 484 14.22 -28.85 -21.51
CA SER A 484 14.03 -27.46 -21.12
C SER A 484 14.64 -26.50 -22.15
N PRO A 485 14.00 -25.36 -22.45
CA PRO A 485 14.54 -24.36 -23.36
C PRO A 485 15.91 -23.87 -22.89
N ARG A 486 16.80 -23.52 -23.84
CA ARG A 486 18.13 -22.96 -23.53
C ARG A 486 18.01 -21.79 -22.53
N PRO A 487 18.90 -21.71 -21.53
CA PRO A 487 18.88 -20.61 -20.56
C PRO A 487 19.05 -19.26 -21.26
N SER A 488 18.35 -18.24 -20.76
CA SER A 488 18.34 -16.87 -21.29
C SER A 488 19.76 -16.31 -21.46
N SER A 489 20.62 -16.54 -20.47
CA SER A 489 22.02 -16.12 -20.43
C SER A 489 22.83 -16.59 -21.65
N ALA A 490 22.72 -17.86 -22.05
CA ALA A 490 23.41 -18.40 -23.23
C ALA A 490 23.00 -17.66 -24.51
N ARG A 491 21.71 -17.32 -24.66
CA ARG A 491 21.20 -16.53 -25.80
C ARG A 491 21.77 -15.11 -25.81
N HIS A 492 21.94 -14.50 -24.63
CA HIS A 492 22.56 -13.18 -24.53
C HIS A 492 24.05 -13.22 -24.88
N CYS A 493 24.79 -14.24 -24.40
CA CYS A 493 26.19 -14.47 -24.77
C CYS A 493 26.36 -14.64 -26.29
N GLU A 494 25.56 -15.48 -26.94
CA GLU A 494 25.62 -15.68 -28.39
C GLU A 494 25.41 -14.37 -29.18
N LYS A 495 24.43 -13.56 -28.77
CA LYS A 495 24.16 -12.26 -29.43
C LYS A 495 25.32 -11.29 -29.24
N LEU A 496 25.88 -11.22 -28.05
CA LEU A 496 27.02 -10.36 -27.76
C LEU A 496 28.28 -10.80 -28.53
N LEU A 497 28.53 -12.11 -28.63
CA LEU A 497 29.61 -12.67 -29.46
C LEU A 497 29.50 -12.29 -30.93
N ARG A 498 28.28 -12.26 -31.49
CA ARG A 498 28.07 -11.81 -32.88
C ARG A 498 28.43 -10.34 -33.05
N LEU A 499 27.98 -9.48 -32.12
CA LEU A 499 28.31 -8.04 -32.15
C LEU A 499 29.82 -7.80 -32.11
N LEU A 500 30.55 -8.49 -31.24
CA LEU A 500 32.01 -8.34 -31.09
C LEU A 500 32.80 -8.93 -32.27
N LYS A 501 32.25 -9.90 -33.02
CA LYS A 501 32.90 -10.44 -34.22
C LYS A 501 32.82 -9.48 -35.41
N HIS A 502 31.69 -8.80 -35.57
CA HIS A 502 31.53 -7.82 -36.65
C HIS A 502 32.46 -6.60 -36.50
N SER A 503 32.89 -6.26 -35.28
CA SER A 503 33.84 -5.17 -35.04
C SER A 503 35.31 -5.50 -35.38
N VAL A 504 35.66 -6.79 -35.49
CA VAL A 504 37.03 -7.23 -35.85
C VAL A 504 37.22 -7.29 -37.37
N PHE A 505 36.12 -7.40 -38.13
CA PHE A 505 36.12 -7.41 -39.60
C PHE A 505 35.10 -6.39 -40.13
N PRO A 506 35.42 -5.07 -40.11
CA PRO A 506 34.65 -4.11 -40.89
C PRO A 506 34.90 -4.42 -42.37
N GLY A 507 33.84 -4.84 -43.07
CA GLY A 507 33.89 -5.11 -44.51
C GLY A 507 34.20 -3.88 -45.34
#